data_AF-A0AAW1E810-F1
#
_entry.id   AF-A0AAW1E810-F1
#
_cell.length_a   1.000
_cell.length_b   1.000
_cell.length_c   1.000
_cell.angle_alpha   90.00
_cell.angle_beta   90.00
_cell.angle_gamma   90.00
#
_symmetry.space_group_name_H-M   'P 1'
#
loop_
_entity.id
_entity.type
_entity.pdbx_description
1 polymer ?
#
loop_
_entity_poly.entity_id
_entity_poly.type
_entity_poly.pdbx_seq_one_letter_code
_entity_poly.pdbx_strand_id
1 'polypeptide(L)'
;MDQCFRIALWMFCLIGYLQAKPVSSGQDDLRLCSGQDDLRLCSLARDVECENVTFASPTNVEVNCFDAALQSFKGGLVRARASCKDEDERINDTLETLARFPSTNSTECTLDTKASQFKDFVKDLETFVQRVNTNSRT
;
A
#
# COMPACT_ATOMS: atom_id res chain seq x y z
N MET A 1 48.05 0.15 -33.66
CA MET A 1 47.36 0.85 -32.56
C MET A 1 46.36 -0.16 -32.00
N ASP A 2 46.82 -1.20 -31.28
CA ASP A 2 45.96 -2.37 -31.03
C ASP A 2 46.18 -2.99 -29.65
N GLN A 3 46.67 -2.19 -28.69
CA GLN A 3 46.85 -2.61 -27.29
C GLN A 3 45.75 -2.08 -26.35
N CYS A 4 44.77 -1.33 -26.87
CA CYS A 4 43.68 -0.78 -26.06
C CYS A 4 42.52 -1.77 -25.82
N PHE A 5 42.47 -2.92 -26.48
CA PHE A 5 41.30 -3.82 -26.45
C PHE A 5 41.39 -5.01 -25.47
N ARG A 6 42.43 -5.11 -24.65
CA ARG A 6 42.59 -6.26 -23.72
C ARG A 6 42.27 -5.97 -22.25
N ILE A 7 41.98 -4.72 -21.89
CA ILE A 7 41.69 -4.34 -20.49
C ILE A 7 40.17 -4.21 -20.22
N ALA A 8 39.33 -4.16 -21.25
CA ALA A 8 37.88 -4.00 -21.07
C ALA A 8 37.14 -5.29 -20.66
N LEU A 9 37.76 -6.48 -20.83
CA LEU A 9 37.10 -7.76 -20.60
C LEU A 9 37.20 -8.30 -19.16
N TRP A 10 37.96 -7.63 -18.29
CA TRP A 10 38.13 -8.04 -16.89
C TRP A 10 37.25 -7.25 -15.89
N MET A 11 36.47 -6.26 -16.34
CA MET A 11 35.51 -5.55 -15.48
C MET A 11 34.06 -6.08 -15.55
N PHE A 12 33.76 -7.06 -16.40
CA PHE A 12 32.39 -7.59 -16.51
C PHE A 12 32.02 -8.64 -15.46
N CYS A 13 33.01 -9.23 -14.77
CA CYS A 13 32.73 -10.29 -13.78
C CYS A 13 32.36 -9.77 -12.38
N LEU A 14 32.39 -8.46 -12.12
CA LEU A 14 32.08 -7.88 -10.80
C LEU A 14 30.70 -7.21 -10.70
N ILE A 15 29.98 -7.05 -11.82
CA ILE A 15 28.63 -6.45 -11.84
C ILE A 15 27.53 -7.55 -11.80
N GLY A 16 27.90 -8.83 -11.94
CA GLY A 16 26.96 -9.96 -11.92
C GLY A 16 26.54 -10.46 -10.53
N TYR A 17 27.15 -9.96 -9.44
CA TYR A 17 26.92 -10.47 -8.08
C TYR A 17 25.91 -9.65 -7.26
N LEU A 18 25.30 -8.62 -7.85
CA LEU A 18 24.44 -7.66 -7.15
C LEU A 18 22.95 -7.72 -7.53
N GLN A 19 22.50 -8.71 -8.30
CA GLN A 19 21.07 -8.87 -8.56
C GLN A 19 20.54 -10.25 -8.18
N ALA A 20 19.49 -10.18 -7.34
CA ALA A 20 18.54 -11.21 -6.95
C ALA A 20 19.06 -12.34 -6.05
N LYS A 21 19.00 -12.10 -4.73
CA LYS A 21 18.56 -13.18 -3.83
C LYS A 21 17.11 -13.52 -4.22
N PRO A 22 16.78 -14.77 -4.57
CA PRO A 22 15.40 -15.18 -4.59
C PRO A 22 14.95 -15.29 -3.13
N VAL A 23 14.09 -14.38 -2.68
CA VAL A 23 13.27 -14.64 -1.50
C VAL A 23 12.22 -15.67 -1.94
N SER A 24 12.59 -16.94 -1.80
CA SER A 24 11.63 -18.04 -1.76
C SER A 24 10.86 -17.94 -0.45
N SER A 25 9.56 -17.66 -0.55
CA SER A 25 8.44 -18.27 0.19
C SER A 25 7.37 -17.23 0.52
N GLY A 26 6.22 -17.30 -0.17
CA GLY A 26 5.05 -16.48 0.14
C GLY A 26 4.25 -16.10 -1.10
N GLN A 27 3.66 -17.09 -1.77
CA GLN A 27 2.95 -16.91 -3.04
C GLN A 27 1.63 -16.12 -2.89
N ASP A 28 1.25 -15.73 -1.67
CA ASP A 28 0.07 -14.91 -1.36
C ASP A 28 0.39 -13.42 -1.07
N ASP A 29 1.61 -13.06 -0.64
CA ASP A 29 1.99 -11.66 -0.38
C ASP A 29 2.28 -10.88 -1.68
N LEU A 30 2.62 -11.59 -2.78
CA LEU A 30 3.00 -10.95 -4.05
C LEU A 30 1.83 -10.24 -4.74
N ARG A 31 0.58 -10.61 -4.43
CA ARG A 31 -0.61 -10.07 -5.11
C ARG A 31 -1.10 -8.76 -4.51
N LEU A 32 -0.68 -8.42 -3.27
CA LEU A 32 -0.85 -7.09 -2.69
C LEU A 32 0.07 -6.05 -3.35
N CYS A 33 1.10 -6.49 -4.08
CA CYS A 33 2.22 -5.64 -4.50
C CYS A 33 2.48 -5.65 -6.01
N SER A 34 1.44 -5.90 -6.79
CA SER A 34 1.53 -5.91 -8.26
C SER A 34 0.98 -4.63 -8.91
N GLY A 35 0.48 -3.66 -8.13
CA GLY A 35 -0.14 -2.42 -8.62
C GLY A 35 0.56 -1.17 -8.10
N GLN A 36 0.85 -0.24 -9.03
CA GLN A 36 1.50 1.08 -8.87
C GLN A 36 1.71 1.59 -7.42
N ASP A 37 2.99 1.63 -7.02
CA ASP A 37 3.60 1.98 -5.72
C ASP A 37 3.37 3.42 -5.18
N ASP A 38 2.29 4.12 -5.53
CA ASP A 38 2.19 5.55 -5.16
C ASP A 38 1.93 5.79 -3.65
N LEU A 39 1.43 4.80 -2.92
CA LEU A 39 1.08 4.93 -1.48
C LEU A 39 1.86 4.01 -0.54
N ARG A 40 2.81 3.20 -1.05
CA ARG A 40 3.61 2.24 -0.24
C ARG A 40 2.77 1.32 0.67
N LEU A 41 1.51 1.05 0.31
CA LEU A 41 0.58 0.21 1.09
C LEU A 41 1.09 -1.23 1.28
N CYS A 42 1.97 -1.70 0.40
CA CYS A 42 2.71 -2.94 0.56
C CYS A 42 3.60 -2.98 1.80
N SER A 43 4.40 -1.92 2.00
CA SER A 43 5.24 -1.80 3.19
C SER A 43 4.37 -1.70 4.44
N LEU A 44 3.23 -1.01 4.35
CA LEU A 44 2.28 -0.92 5.44
C LEU A 44 1.73 -2.30 5.86
N ALA A 45 1.25 -3.12 4.92
CA ALA A 45 0.69 -4.44 5.23
C ALA A 45 1.72 -5.45 5.75
N ARG A 46 2.99 -5.27 5.40
CA ARG A 46 4.09 -6.18 5.76
C ARG A 46 4.76 -5.79 7.08
N ASP A 47 4.99 -4.51 7.29
CA ASP A 47 5.83 -4.01 8.39
C ASP A 47 5.00 -3.70 9.65
N VAL A 48 3.67 -3.60 9.55
CA VAL A 48 2.77 -3.38 10.68
C VAL A 48 2.17 -4.69 11.18
N GLU A 49 2.30 -4.92 12.48
CA GLU A 49 1.78 -6.11 13.15
C GLU A 49 0.62 -5.75 14.10
N CYS A 50 -0.55 -6.31 13.84
CA CYS A 50 -1.75 -6.12 14.68
C CYS A 50 -2.18 -7.46 15.28
N GLU A 51 -2.15 -7.59 16.61
CA GLU A 51 -2.61 -8.80 17.30
C GLU A 51 -4.05 -8.61 17.81
N ASN A 52 -4.99 -9.45 17.36
CA ASN A 52 -6.39 -9.49 17.82
C ASN A 52 -7.21 -8.20 17.60
N VAL A 53 -6.85 -7.39 16.60
CA VAL A 53 -7.60 -6.17 16.24
C VAL A 53 -8.37 -6.39 14.96
N THR A 54 -9.66 -6.06 14.96
CA THR A 54 -10.51 -6.05 13.77
C THR A 54 -10.75 -4.62 13.30
N PHE A 55 -10.72 -4.46 11.98
CA PHE A 55 -10.92 -3.20 11.29
C PHE A 55 -12.20 -3.26 10.46
N ALA A 56 -12.82 -2.10 10.24
CA ALA A 56 -14.03 -1.99 9.46
C ALA A 56 -13.65 -1.48 8.06
N SER A 57 -13.81 -2.34 7.04
CA SER A 57 -13.59 -1.97 5.64
C SER A 57 -14.92 -1.63 4.97
N PRO A 58 -15.09 -0.46 4.34
CA PRO A 58 -16.26 -0.15 3.51
C PRO A 58 -16.42 -1.12 2.33
N THR A 59 -17.66 -1.51 2.00
CA THR A 59 -17.95 -2.50 0.95
C THR A 59 -18.83 -1.97 -0.18
N ASN A 60 -19.76 -1.06 0.12
CA ASN A 60 -20.76 -0.52 -0.80
C ASN A 60 -20.38 0.89 -1.30
N VAL A 61 -19.09 1.14 -1.57
CA VAL A 61 -18.62 2.49 -1.89
C VAL A 61 -19.09 2.93 -3.28
N GLU A 62 -19.94 3.95 -3.33
CA GLU A 62 -20.36 4.65 -4.54
C GLU A 62 -19.43 5.84 -4.87
N VAL A 63 -19.47 6.34 -6.11
CA VAL A 63 -18.54 7.37 -6.61
C VAL A 63 -18.68 8.69 -5.85
N ASN A 64 -19.90 9.08 -5.51
CA ASN A 64 -20.23 10.23 -4.67
C ASN A 64 -19.84 10.04 -3.19
N CYS A 65 -19.51 8.81 -2.77
CA CYS A 65 -19.20 8.47 -1.38
C CYS A 65 -17.70 8.18 -1.15
N PHE A 66 -16.83 8.51 -2.12
CA PHE A 66 -15.40 8.31 -1.98
C PHE A 66 -14.79 9.03 -0.78
N ASP A 67 -15.23 10.25 -0.48
CA ASP A 67 -14.72 10.96 0.71
C ASP A 67 -15.11 10.26 2.01
N ALA A 68 -16.37 9.84 2.14
CA ALA A 68 -16.84 9.11 3.31
C ALA A 68 -16.06 7.80 3.49
N ALA A 69 -15.81 7.07 2.39
CA ALA A 69 -15.02 5.85 2.42
C ALA A 69 -13.56 6.12 2.80
N LEU A 70 -12.95 7.17 2.24
CA LEU A 70 -11.60 7.59 2.58
C LEU A 70 -11.47 7.97 4.06
N GLN A 71 -12.46 8.67 4.63
CA GLN A 71 -12.49 8.99 6.06
C GLN A 71 -12.62 7.73 6.92
N SER A 72 -13.42 6.75 6.48
CA SER A 72 -13.53 5.45 7.16
C SER A 72 -12.16 4.72 7.19
N PHE A 73 -11.45 4.67 6.07
CA PHE A 73 -10.10 4.10 6.02
C PHE A 73 -9.09 4.88 6.86
N LYS A 74 -9.11 6.21 6.84
CA LYS A 74 -8.27 7.05 7.74
C LYS A 74 -8.55 6.75 9.20
N GLY A 75 -9.82 6.62 9.59
CA GLY A 75 -10.21 6.21 10.94
C GLY A 75 -9.68 4.82 11.32
N GLY A 76 -9.73 3.87 10.39
CA GLY A 76 -9.14 2.54 10.57
C GLY A 76 -7.62 2.57 10.79
N LEU A 77 -6.90 3.40 10.02
CA LEU A 77 -5.46 3.59 10.19
C LEU A 77 -5.11 4.30 11.50
N VAL A 78 -5.87 5.31 11.92
CA VAL A 78 -5.70 5.96 13.23
C VAL A 78 -5.89 4.96 14.37
N ARG A 79 -6.85 4.05 14.24
CA ARG A 79 -7.03 2.94 15.19
C ARG A 79 -5.85 1.98 15.15
N ALA A 80 -5.36 1.63 13.96
CA ALA A 80 -4.20 0.76 13.81
C ALA A 80 -2.98 1.35 14.52
N ARG A 81 -2.73 2.66 14.38
CA ARG A 81 -1.63 3.35 15.06
C ARG A 81 -1.65 3.19 16.57
N ALA A 82 -2.84 3.13 17.17
CA ALA A 82 -2.99 2.99 18.62
C ALA A 82 -2.93 1.54 19.10
N SER A 83 -3.15 0.55 18.22
CA SER A 83 -3.37 -0.85 18.60
C SER A 83 -2.38 -1.84 17.97
N CYS A 84 -1.56 -1.40 17.01
CA CYS A 84 -0.62 -2.23 16.28
C CYS A 84 0.82 -1.79 16.54
N LYS A 85 1.76 -2.71 16.35
CA LYS A 85 3.19 -2.43 16.35
C LYS A 85 3.57 -1.89 14.97
N ASP A 86 4.20 -0.73 14.94
CA ASP A 86 4.63 -0.03 13.73
C ASP A 86 5.98 0.65 14.02
N GLU A 87 7.06 -0.12 14.00
CA GLU A 87 8.41 0.36 14.34
C GLU A 87 8.93 1.40 13.33
N ASP A 88 8.48 1.29 12.09
CA ASP A 88 8.90 2.12 10.96
C ASP A 88 7.97 3.34 10.72
N GLU A 89 7.01 3.59 11.62
CA GLU A 89 5.99 4.65 11.50
C GLU A 89 5.23 4.66 10.16
N ARG A 90 5.06 3.49 9.53
CA ARG A 90 4.40 3.33 8.22
C ARG A 90 2.96 3.84 8.23
N ILE A 91 2.27 3.72 9.36
CA ILE A 91 0.90 4.19 9.50
C ILE A 91 0.85 5.72 9.42
N ASN A 92 1.80 6.42 10.04
CA ASN A 92 1.90 7.88 9.97
C ASN A 92 2.23 8.34 8.55
N ASP A 93 3.21 7.71 7.89
CA ASP A 93 3.57 7.98 6.49
C ASP A 93 2.34 7.84 5.57
N THR A 94 1.57 6.77 5.76
CA THR A 94 0.37 6.51 4.97
C THR A 94 -0.72 7.55 5.25
N LEU A 95 -0.97 7.88 6.52
CA LEU A 95 -1.95 8.90 6.91
C LEU A 95 -1.60 10.27 6.35
N GLU A 96 -0.33 10.67 6.37
CA GLU A 96 0.14 11.92 5.79
C GLU A 96 -0.12 11.94 4.27
N THR A 97 0.17 10.83 3.60
CA THR A 97 -0.06 10.73 2.15
C THR A 97 -1.55 10.78 1.82
N LEU A 98 -2.39 10.07 2.60
CA LEU A 98 -3.85 10.12 2.45
C LEU A 98 -4.45 11.49 2.79
N ALA A 99 -3.80 12.30 3.63
CA ALA A 99 -4.23 13.65 3.95
C ALA A 99 -4.11 14.61 2.76
N ARG A 100 -3.27 14.30 1.77
CA ARG A 100 -3.09 15.09 0.55
C ARG A 100 -4.22 14.90 -0.47
N PHE A 101 -5.05 13.86 -0.31
CA PHE A 101 -6.22 13.67 -1.16
C PHE A 101 -7.26 14.74 -0.85
N PRO A 102 -7.80 15.44 -1.87
CA PRO A 102 -8.82 16.45 -1.68
C PRO A 102 -10.05 15.78 -1.06
N SER A 103 -10.48 16.25 0.11
CA SER A 103 -11.76 15.85 0.70
C SER A 103 -12.82 16.79 0.15
N THR A 104 -13.78 16.28 -0.61
CA THR A 104 -15.01 17.03 -0.88
C THR A 104 -16.03 16.78 0.25
N ASN A 105 -16.94 17.73 0.44
CA ASN A 105 -18.03 17.57 1.41
C ASN A 105 -19.06 16.60 0.79
N SER A 106 -18.87 15.31 1.01
CA SER A 106 -19.83 14.29 0.61
C SER A 106 -21.15 14.47 1.36
N THR A 107 -22.24 14.23 0.65
CA THR A 107 -23.60 14.04 1.18
C THR A 107 -23.63 12.86 2.17
N GLU A 108 -24.71 12.73 2.94
CA GLU A 108 -24.92 11.61 3.89
C GLU A 108 -24.83 10.26 3.15
N CYS A 109 -23.65 9.64 3.21
CA CYS A 109 -23.39 8.32 2.64
C CYS A 109 -23.51 7.26 3.73
N THR A 110 -24.34 6.26 3.50
CA THR A 110 -24.44 5.10 4.40
C THR A 110 -23.48 4.02 3.91
N LEU A 111 -22.36 3.86 4.61
CA LEU A 111 -21.35 2.86 4.27
C LEU A 111 -21.56 1.57 5.06
N ASP A 112 -21.76 0.48 4.34
CA ASP A 112 -21.73 -0.87 4.90
C ASP A 112 -20.28 -1.29 5.09
N THR A 113 -19.99 -1.85 6.26
CA THR A 113 -18.63 -2.28 6.61
C THR A 113 -18.57 -3.78 6.87
N LYS A 114 -17.47 -4.39 6.44
CA LYS A 114 -17.09 -5.74 6.85
C LYS A 114 -15.98 -5.68 7.89
N ALA A 115 -15.99 -6.61 8.83
CA ALA A 115 -14.87 -6.81 9.73
C ALA A 115 -13.73 -7.52 9.00
N SER A 116 -12.52 -6.98 9.09
CA SER A 116 -11.34 -7.46 8.40
C SER A 116 -10.13 -7.47 9.33
N GLN A 117 -9.19 -8.38 9.10
CA GLN A 117 -7.85 -8.29 9.69
C GLN A 117 -7.06 -7.16 9.05
N PHE A 118 -5.98 -6.70 9.69
CA PHE A 118 -5.24 -5.53 9.20
C PHE A 118 -4.75 -5.68 7.75
N LYS A 119 -4.18 -6.83 7.39
CA LYS A 119 -3.70 -7.08 6.01
C LYS A 119 -4.83 -6.98 4.98
N ASP A 120 -5.99 -7.58 5.28
CA ASP A 120 -7.17 -7.50 4.42
C ASP A 120 -7.72 -6.08 4.33
N PHE A 121 -7.70 -5.34 5.45
CA PHE A 121 -8.08 -3.94 5.49
C PHE A 121 -7.18 -3.07 4.61
N VAL A 122 -5.86 -3.27 4.64
CA VAL A 122 -4.91 -2.54 3.77
C VAL A 122 -5.14 -2.89 2.30
N LYS A 123 -5.48 -4.14 1.99
CA LYS A 123 -5.86 -4.57 0.64
C LYS A 123 -7.14 -3.90 0.14
N ASP A 124 -8.13 -3.77 1.01
CA ASP A 124 -9.39 -3.08 0.68
C ASP A 124 -9.11 -1.58 0.42
N LEU A 125 -8.22 -0.96 1.20
CA LEU A 125 -7.76 0.41 0.98
C LEU A 125 -7.04 0.56 -0.37
N GLU A 126 -6.14 -0.35 -0.71
CA GLU A 126 -5.46 -0.36 -2.01
C GLU A 126 -6.47 -0.42 -3.16
N THR A 127 -7.43 -1.34 -3.08
CA THR A 127 -8.50 -1.52 -4.07
C THR A 127 -9.34 -0.24 -4.19
N PHE A 128 -9.65 0.40 -3.07
CA PHE A 128 -10.36 1.67 -3.04
C PHE A 128 -9.58 2.79 -3.75
N VAL A 129 -8.29 2.96 -3.45
CA VAL A 129 -7.46 3.99 -4.08
C VAL A 129 -7.35 3.76 -5.59
N GLN A 130 -7.15 2.52 -6.02
CA GLN A 130 -7.11 2.17 -7.45
C GLN A 130 -8.42 2.54 -8.15
N ARG A 131 -9.56 2.31 -7.49
CA ARG A 131 -10.87 2.70 -8.00
C ARG A 131 -11.03 4.22 -8.10
N VAL A 132 -10.62 4.98 -7.08
CA VAL A 132 -10.64 6.46 -7.11
C VAL A 132 -9.79 6.99 -8.26
N ASN A 133 -8.56 6.49 -8.41
CA ASN A 133 -7.64 6.89 -9.48
C ASN A 133 -8.15 6.53 -10.88
N THR A 134 -8.94 5.46 -11.02
CA THR A 134 -9.54 5.09 -12.31
C THR A 134 -10.70 6.03 -12.67
N ASN A 135 -11.52 6.41 -11.69
CA ASN A 135 -12.67 7.31 -11.90
C ASN A 135 -12.25 8.79 -12.07
N SER A 136 -11.12 9.21 -11.51
CA SER A 136 -10.62 10.59 -11.69
C SER A 136 -10.03 10.87 -13.07
N ARG A 137 -9.77 9.83 -13.88
CA ARG A 137 -9.23 9.93 -15.25
C ARG A 137 -10.30 9.98 -16.35
N THR A 138 -11.56 9.78 -16.00
CA THR A 138 -12.74 9.88 -16.89
C THR A 138 -13.50 11.17 -16.65
#